data_AF-A7RL05-F1
#
_entry.id   AF-A7RL05-F1
#
_cell.length_a   1.000
_cell.length_b   1.000
_cell.length_c   1.000
_cell.angle_alpha   90.00
_cell.angle_beta   90.00
_cell.angle_gamma   90.00
#
_symmetry.space_group_name_H-M   'P 1'
#
loop_
_entity.id
_entity.type
_entity.pdbx_description
1 polymer ?
#
loop_
_entity_poly.entity_id
_entity_poly.type
_entity_poly.pdbx_seq_one_letter_code
_entity_poly.pdbx_strand_id
1 'polypeptide(L)'
;LDENYVMCEGVCLPRCILYAHYLDFCRRHKIEAACAATFGKTIRQKFPQLTTRRLGTRGHSKYHYYGIGIKESSAYYHSVYSGKGLTRFSGSKAKNEGNFAARKYSLSSKTGTLLPDFPNPQLLELPQGISQEKVETFVIMYKTHCQCILDTAINANFDEIKNFLLHFWQGLPDHLLPLMDTEVVSDVVCVCDSILYKVLMDVLLPSSMQDVPEGLLADIRSFARHLEVWVASATEELPEYVKLAKLQIVRRFAQSIRRQTSFLHLAQTARPVLNSAELLEQMICDLDKVDNSSAGSQTLYDKTENETDEGLDRECEHVVFMEEFRELLANQSCVESYVEWLDKTVEQKVIQSCVESGLEFKNRAQEFLLRWSFLGARLMHSLTLNASSCFGMSALPRPCLITHMK
;
A
#
# COMPACT_ATOMS: atom_id res chain seq x y z
N LEU A 1 -36.39 -5.41 16.85
CA LEU A 1 -36.29 -4.73 15.52
C LEU A 1 -36.37 -3.21 15.69
N ASP A 2 -37.41 -2.68 16.34
CA ASP A 2 -37.61 -1.23 16.53
C ASP A 2 -36.48 -0.50 17.26
N GLU A 3 -35.86 -1.17 18.22
CA GLU A 3 -34.75 -0.58 18.98
C GLU A 3 -33.49 -0.39 18.14
N ASN A 4 -33.32 -1.18 17.08
CA ASN A 4 -32.06 -1.30 16.35
C ASN A 4 -32.14 -0.78 14.91
N TYR A 5 -33.33 -0.71 14.30
CA TYR A 5 -33.49 -0.33 12.90
C TYR A 5 -34.55 0.75 12.71
N VAL A 6 -34.38 1.55 11.66
CA VAL A 6 -35.27 2.63 11.28
C VAL A 6 -35.43 2.68 9.76
N MET A 7 -36.59 3.14 9.29
CA MET A 7 -36.76 3.44 7.87
C MET A 7 -35.83 4.57 7.47
N CYS A 8 -35.06 4.37 6.40
CA CYS A 8 -34.09 5.33 5.92
C CYS A 8 -33.98 5.23 4.40
N GLU A 9 -34.41 6.27 3.70
CA GLU A 9 -34.35 6.32 2.24
C GLU A 9 -32.89 6.36 1.75
N GLY A 10 -32.63 5.77 0.59
CA GLY A 10 -31.27 5.71 0.02
C GLY A 10 -30.36 4.62 0.62
N VAL A 11 -30.73 3.99 1.75
CA VAL A 11 -29.88 3.00 2.41
C VAL A 11 -30.20 1.56 1.97
N CYS A 12 -29.15 0.80 1.68
CA CYS A 12 -29.20 -0.65 1.42
C CYS A 12 -28.47 -1.41 2.52
N LEU A 13 -29.14 -2.36 3.19
CA LEU A 13 -28.52 -3.25 4.16
C LEU A 13 -28.49 -4.70 3.67
N PRO A 14 -27.35 -5.40 3.69
CA PRO A 14 -27.28 -6.80 3.26
C PRO A 14 -28.18 -7.69 4.13
N ARG A 15 -29.01 -8.54 3.50
CA ARG A 15 -29.94 -9.41 4.25
C ARG A 15 -29.22 -10.34 5.21
N CYS A 16 -28.03 -10.80 4.84
CA CYS A 16 -27.22 -11.70 5.67
C CYS A 16 -26.77 -11.04 6.98
N ILE A 17 -26.43 -9.74 6.95
CA ILE A 17 -26.00 -9.00 8.14
C ILE A 17 -27.18 -8.81 9.10
N LEU A 18 -28.32 -8.38 8.57
CA LEU A 18 -29.53 -8.17 9.35
C LEU A 18 -30.03 -9.50 9.98
N TYR A 19 -29.94 -10.61 9.26
CA TYR A 19 -30.25 -11.93 9.82
C TYR A 19 -29.21 -12.37 10.87
N ALA A 20 -27.92 -12.06 10.68
CA ALA A 20 -26.90 -12.35 11.69
C ALA A 20 -27.15 -11.58 13.01
N HIS A 21 -27.57 -10.32 12.94
CA HIS A 21 -27.97 -9.56 14.13
C HIS A 21 -29.19 -10.20 14.84
N TYR A 22 -30.14 -10.73 14.07
CA TYR A 22 -31.25 -11.50 14.62
C TYR A 22 -30.79 -12.80 15.32
N LEU A 23 -29.85 -13.55 14.72
CA LEU A 23 -29.27 -14.72 15.35
C LEU A 23 -28.53 -14.38 16.64
N ASP A 24 -27.80 -13.26 16.67
CA ASP A 24 -27.15 -12.76 17.87
C ASP A 24 -28.15 -12.42 18.97
N PHE A 25 -29.23 -11.72 18.63
CA PHE A 25 -30.35 -11.45 19.54
C PHE A 25 -30.95 -12.76 20.09
N CYS A 26 -31.30 -13.72 19.23
CA CYS A 26 -31.82 -15.02 19.64
C CYS A 26 -30.88 -15.74 20.61
N ARG A 27 -29.57 -15.72 20.35
CA ARG A 27 -28.56 -16.31 21.23
C ARG A 27 -28.53 -15.66 22.62
N ARG A 28 -28.50 -14.33 22.68
CA ARG A 28 -28.46 -13.58 23.95
C ARG A 28 -29.72 -13.79 24.79
N HIS A 29 -30.87 -13.90 24.14
CA HIS A 29 -32.15 -14.10 24.81
C HIS A 29 -32.56 -15.57 24.94
N LYS A 30 -31.71 -16.52 24.50
CA LYS A 30 -31.97 -17.98 24.50
C LYS A 30 -33.29 -18.37 23.80
N ILE A 31 -33.61 -17.68 22.71
CA ILE A 31 -34.78 -17.95 21.88
C ILE A 31 -34.34 -18.76 20.66
N GLU A 32 -35.14 -19.74 20.26
CA GLU A 32 -34.90 -20.48 19.03
C GLU A 32 -35.06 -19.57 17.81
N ALA A 33 -34.05 -19.53 16.95
CA ALA A 33 -34.06 -18.66 15.79
C ALA A 33 -34.90 -19.28 14.66
N ALA A 34 -35.85 -18.50 14.15
CA ALA A 34 -36.57 -18.84 12.93
C ALA A 34 -35.63 -18.77 11.72
N CYS A 35 -35.89 -19.58 10.68
CA CYS A 35 -35.08 -19.57 9.47
C CYS A 35 -35.16 -18.23 8.72
N ALA A 36 -34.19 -17.97 7.84
CA ALA A 36 -34.09 -16.70 7.10
C ALA A 36 -35.35 -16.35 6.29
N ALA A 37 -36.07 -17.35 5.77
CA ALA A 37 -37.32 -17.14 5.04
C ALA A 37 -38.44 -16.63 5.96
N THR A 38 -38.59 -17.23 7.14
CA THR A 38 -39.58 -16.83 8.15
C THR A 38 -39.24 -15.45 8.71
N PHE A 39 -37.97 -15.21 9.05
CA PHE A 39 -37.50 -13.89 9.47
C PHE A 39 -37.75 -12.82 8.40
N GLY A 40 -37.58 -13.16 7.12
CA GLY A 40 -37.91 -12.28 6.00
C GLY A 40 -39.39 -11.87 5.95
N LYS A 41 -40.31 -12.72 6.40
CA LYS A 41 -41.73 -12.35 6.55
C LYS A 41 -41.93 -11.41 7.73
N THR A 42 -41.32 -11.73 8.88
CA THR A 42 -41.42 -10.92 10.11
C THR A 42 -40.92 -9.49 9.90
N ILE A 43 -39.78 -9.31 9.23
CA ILE A 43 -39.26 -7.96 8.99
C ILE A 43 -40.15 -7.14 8.05
N ARG A 44 -40.77 -7.78 7.05
CA ARG A 44 -41.72 -7.09 6.14
C ARG A 44 -43.04 -6.75 6.81
N GLN A 45 -43.50 -7.57 7.74
CA GLN A 45 -44.65 -7.21 8.58
C GLN A 45 -44.35 -5.97 9.40
N LYS A 46 -43.10 -5.83 9.88
CA LYS A 46 -42.70 -4.70 10.71
C LYS A 46 -42.36 -3.43 9.93
N PHE A 47 -41.74 -3.58 8.76
CA PHE A 47 -41.37 -2.50 7.85
C PHE A 47 -41.99 -2.78 6.47
N PRO A 48 -43.27 -2.43 6.27
CA PRO A 48 -44.02 -2.79 5.05
C PRO A 48 -43.46 -2.15 3.77
N GLN A 49 -42.80 -1.00 3.92
CA GLN A 49 -42.23 -0.23 2.81
C GLN A 49 -40.85 -0.76 2.36
N LEU A 50 -40.33 -1.82 2.98
CA LEU A 50 -39.06 -2.43 2.59
C LEU A 50 -39.12 -3.02 1.19
N THR A 51 -38.26 -2.53 0.30
CA THR A 51 -38.06 -3.15 -1.02
C THR A 51 -36.82 -4.02 -1.03
N THR A 52 -36.62 -4.77 -2.12
CA THR A 52 -35.48 -5.68 -2.26
C THR A 52 -34.67 -5.30 -3.47
N ARG A 53 -33.36 -5.21 -3.24
CA ARG A 53 -32.38 -5.02 -4.30
C ARG A 53 -31.42 -6.20 -4.32
N ARG A 54 -30.94 -6.55 -5.50
CA ARG A 54 -29.86 -7.52 -5.68
C ARG A 54 -28.66 -6.74 -6.17
N LEU A 55 -27.65 -6.58 -5.32
CA LEU A 55 -26.49 -5.73 -5.56
C LEU A 55 -25.25 -6.60 -5.67
N GLY A 56 -24.35 -6.25 -6.58
CA GLY A 56 -23.13 -6.98 -6.90
C GLY A 56 -23.11 -7.49 -8.35
N THR A 57 -21.94 -7.84 -8.84
CA THR A 57 -21.67 -8.25 -10.22
C THR A 57 -22.31 -9.59 -10.59
N ARG A 58 -22.37 -9.89 -11.90
CA ARG A 58 -22.95 -11.13 -12.44
C ARG A 58 -22.29 -12.35 -11.78
N GLY A 59 -23.10 -13.15 -11.09
CA GLY A 59 -22.63 -14.34 -10.34
C GLY A 59 -22.39 -14.12 -8.85
N HIS A 60 -22.18 -12.87 -8.41
CA HIS A 60 -21.90 -12.53 -7.01
C HIS A 60 -22.97 -11.65 -6.34
N SER A 61 -24.03 -11.30 -7.08
CA SER A 61 -25.06 -10.39 -6.56
C SER A 61 -25.77 -10.96 -5.32
N LYS A 62 -25.70 -10.22 -4.20
CA LYS A 62 -26.32 -10.54 -2.91
C LYS A 62 -27.62 -9.76 -2.70
N TYR A 63 -28.55 -10.35 -1.96
CA TYR A 63 -29.83 -9.70 -1.63
C TYR A 63 -29.68 -8.68 -0.50
N HIS A 64 -30.27 -7.52 -0.69
CA HIS A 64 -30.30 -6.40 0.25
C HIS A 64 -31.74 -5.98 0.54
N TYR A 65 -31.97 -5.47 1.75
CA TYR A 65 -33.16 -4.71 2.09
C TYR A 65 -32.87 -3.23 1.82
N TYR A 66 -33.73 -2.59 1.01
CA TYR A 66 -33.63 -1.17 0.69
C TYR A 66 -34.68 -0.39 1.48
N GLY A 67 -34.29 0.78 1.98
CA GLY A 67 -35.15 1.64 2.78
C GLY A 67 -35.00 1.43 4.29
N ILE A 68 -33.97 0.73 4.76
CA ILE A 68 -33.75 0.47 6.20
C ILE A 68 -32.30 0.69 6.60
N GLY A 69 -32.10 1.44 7.67
CA GLY A 69 -30.81 1.70 8.30
C GLY A 69 -30.76 1.19 9.75
N ILE A 70 -29.55 1.05 10.29
CA ILE A 70 -29.35 0.78 11.72
C ILE A 70 -29.39 2.11 12.46
N LYS A 71 -30.11 2.17 13.58
CA LYS A 71 -30.17 3.37 14.45
C LYS A 71 -28.81 3.63 15.10
N GLU A 72 -28.45 4.89 15.29
CA GLU A 72 -27.18 5.27 15.95
C GLU A 72 -27.07 4.71 17.37
N SER A 73 -28.19 4.64 18.08
CA SER A 73 -28.31 4.05 19.41
C SER A 73 -28.13 2.53 19.44
N SER A 74 -28.07 1.86 18.30
CA SER A 74 -27.94 0.41 18.22
C SER A 74 -26.52 -0.04 18.53
N ALA A 75 -26.37 -1.10 19.31
CA ALA A 75 -25.10 -1.79 19.49
C ALA A 75 -24.47 -2.30 18.18
N TYR A 76 -25.27 -2.40 17.11
CA TYR A 76 -24.82 -2.84 15.79
C TYR A 76 -24.41 -1.68 14.86
N TYR A 77 -24.69 -0.43 15.24
CA TYR A 77 -24.41 0.75 14.40
C TYR A 77 -22.93 0.83 14.04
N HIS A 78 -22.06 0.80 15.05
CA HIS A 78 -20.63 0.87 14.84
C HIS A 78 -20.04 -0.38 14.18
N SER A 79 -20.65 -1.56 14.35
CA SER A 79 -20.18 -2.78 13.69
C SER A 79 -20.38 -2.77 12.17
N VAL A 80 -21.41 -2.07 11.69
CA VAL A 80 -21.75 -2.01 10.26
C VAL A 80 -21.28 -0.72 9.61
N TYR A 81 -21.37 0.42 10.31
CA TYR A 81 -21.05 1.73 9.74
C TYR A 81 -19.71 2.32 10.22
N SER A 82 -19.16 1.86 11.34
CA SER A 82 -17.90 2.38 11.91
C SER A 82 -16.68 1.51 11.59
N GLY A 83 -16.79 0.61 10.59
CA GLY A 83 -15.71 -0.24 10.07
C GLY A 83 -15.17 -1.33 11.02
N LYS A 84 -15.40 -1.23 12.35
CA LYS A 84 -14.87 -2.17 13.36
C LYS A 84 -15.49 -3.58 13.33
N GLY A 85 -16.59 -3.79 12.63
CA GLY A 85 -17.35 -5.06 12.69
C GLY A 85 -17.41 -5.88 11.41
N LEU A 86 -16.89 -5.39 10.27
CA LEU A 86 -16.98 -6.14 9.00
C LEU A 86 -16.03 -7.34 8.96
N THR A 87 -14.95 -7.32 9.73
CA THR A 87 -13.93 -8.38 9.77
C THR A 87 -14.36 -9.67 10.47
N ARG A 88 -15.42 -9.64 11.27
CA ARG A 88 -15.85 -10.83 12.03
C ARG A 88 -16.75 -11.79 11.23
N PHE A 89 -17.12 -11.44 10.00
CA PHE A 89 -18.14 -12.18 9.23
C PHE A 89 -17.61 -12.93 8.00
N SER A 90 -16.30 -13.00 7.78
CA SER A 90 -15.68 -13.89 6.77
C SER A 90 -15.56 -15.35 7.26
N GLY A 91 -16.47 -15.78 8.14
CA GLY A 91 -16.56 -17.12 8.69
C GLY A 91 -17.78 -17.87 8.13
N SER A 92 -17.81 -18.12 6.83
CA SER A 92 -18.71 -19.14 6.26
C SER A 92 -17.87 -20.10 5.43
N LYS A 93 -17.54 -21.24 6.05
CA LYS A 93 -17.00 -22.41 5.35
C LYS A 93 -18.02 -22.86 4.30
N ALA A 94 -17.91 -22.36 3.08
CA ALA A 94 -18.36 -23.10 1.91
C ALA A 94 -17.27 -24.14 1.63
N LYS A 95 -17.60 -25.42 1.82
CA LYS A 95 -16.87 -26.52 1.22
C LYS A 95 -16.86 -26.27 -0.29
N ASN A 96 -15.72 -25.89 -0.83
CA ASN A 96 -15.42 -26.07 -2.24
C ASN A 96 -14.01 -26.67 -2.29
N GLU A 97 -13.97 -27.96 -2.57
CA GLU A 97 -12.74 -28.69 -2.88
C GLU A 97 -12.23 -28.17 -4.22
N GLY A 98 -11.05 -27.54 -4.21
CA GLY A 98 -10.39 -27.00 -5.39
C GLY A 98 -9.54 -25.78 -5.05
N ASN A 99 -8.21 -25.92 -5.19
CA ASN A 99 -7.15 -24.92 -4.99
C ASN A 99 -6.75 -24.57 -3.54
N PHE A 100 -5.98 -25.48 -2.95
CA PHE A 100 -5.35 -25.34 -1.63
C PHE A 100 -4.04 -24.53 -1.61
N ALA A 101 -3.66 -23.85 -2.70
CA ALA A 101 -2.37 -23.15 -2.79
C ALA A 101 -2.41 -21.65 -2.45
N ALA A 102 -3.59 -20.99 -2.47
CA ALA A 102 -3.68 -19.52 -2.40
C ALA A 102 -3.97 -18.94 -0.99
N ARG A 103 -4.16 -19.77 0.05
CA ARG A 103 -4.55 -19.31 1.40
C ARG A 103 -3.41 -19.13 2.42
N LYS A 104 -2.15 -19.29 2.03
CA LYS A 104 -1.02 -19.18 2.98
C LYS A 104 -0.59 -17.74 3.28
N TYR A 105 -1.07 -16.75 2.53
CA TYR A 105 -0.76 -15.34 2.74
C TYR A 105 -2.03 -14.58 3.13
N SER A 106 -2.20 -14.27 4.41
CA SER A 106 -3.28 -13.41 4.90
C SER A 106 -2.77 -11.97 4.88
N LEU A 107 -3.36 -11.11 4.05
CA LEU A 107 -3.10 -9.67 4.00
C LEU A 107 -3.55 -8.91 5.27
N SER A 108 -3.95 -9.62 6.33
CA SER A 108 -4.30 -8.99 7.61
C SER A 108 -3.05 -8.44 8.30
N SER A 109 -2.78 -7.15 8.13
CA SER A 109 -1.68 -6.47 8.81
C SER A 109 -1.93 -6.35 10.32
N LYS A 110 -0.87 -6.08 11.10
CA LYS A 110 -0.93 -5.74 12.53
C LYS A 110 -1.68 -4.43 12.80
N THR A 111 -1.90 -3.60 11.79
CA THR A 111 -2.48 -2.25 11.88
C THR A 111 -4.02 -2.25 11.95
N GLY A 112 -4.66 -3.42 11.91
CA GLY A 112 -6.11 -3.53 11.83
C GLY A 112 -6.63 -3.15 10.44
N THR A 113 -7.87 -3.54 10.15
CA THR A 113 -8.49 -3.30 8.83
C THR A 113 -9.13 -1.92 8.72
N LEU A 114 -8.74 -0.98 9.57
CA LEU A 114 -9.43 0.30 9.71
C LEU A 114 -8.52 1.44 9.34
N LEU A 115 -9.08 2.41 8.63
CA LEU A 115 -8.40 3.65 8.39
C LEU A 115 -8.24 4.45 9.69
N PRO A 116 -7.09 5.11 9.88
CA PRO A 116 -6.92 6.17 10.88
C PRO A 116 -7.97 7.26 10.76
N ASP A 117 -8.01 8.14 11.75
CA ASP A 117 -8.93 9.28 11.71
C ASP A 117 -8.56 10.26 10.61
N PHE A 118 -9.59 10.71 9.91
CA PHE A 118 -9.49 11.71 8.85
C PHE A 118 -9.47 13.11 9.47
N PRO A 119 -9.03 14.14 8.72
CA PRO A 119 -9.02 15.51 9.20
C PRO A 119 -10.37 15.89 9.80
N ASN A 120 -10.36 16.46 11.01
CA ASN A 120 -11.59 16.90 11.66
C ASN A 120 -12.12 18.13 10.90
N PRO A 121 -13.33 18.06 10.30
CA PRO A 121 -13.91 19.17 9.57
C PRO A 121 -14.03 20.44 10.40
N GLN A 122 -14.24 20.31 11.72
CA GLN A 122 -14.42 21.44 12.64
C GLN A 122 -13.17 22.29 12.85
N LEU A 123 -12.00 21.77 12.46
CA LEU A 123 -10.73 22.48 12.55
C LEU A 123 -10.33 23.15 11.23
N LEU A 124 -11.17 23.06 10.19
CA LEU A 124 -10.89 23.62 8.88
C LEU A 124 -11.31 25.10 8.82
N GLU A 125 -10.45 25.93 8.24
CA GLU A 125 -10.78 27.32 7.92
C GLU A 125 -11.55 27.35 6.59
N LEU A 126 -12.88 27.43 6.66
CA LEU A 126 -13.74 27.42 5.47
C LEU A 126 -14.01 28.84 4.94
N PRO A 127 -14.04 29.05 3.61
CA PRO A 127 -14.48 30.30 3.01
C PRO A 127 -15.91 30.68 3.39
N GLN A 128 -16.22 31.99 3.36
CA GLN A 128 -17.55 32.49 3.66
C GLN A 128 -18.60 31.91 2.69
N GLY A 129 -19.65 31.29 3.24
CA GLY A 129 -20.77 30.72 2.47
C GLY A 129 -20.74 29.19 2.32
N ILE A 130 -19.65 28.52 2.70
CA ILE A 130 -19.61 27.05 2.77
C ILE A 130 -20.19 26.59 4.12
N SER A 131 -21.14 25.65 4.05
CA SER A 131 -21.75 25.06 5.25
C SER A 131 -20.82 24.03 5.87
N GLN A 132 -20.51 24.21 7.15
CA GLN A 132 -19.73 23.27 7.96
C GLN A 132 -20.33 21.85 7.95
N GLU A 133 -21.65 21.73 8.10
CA GLU A 133 -22.37 20.46 8.12
C GLU A 133 -22.23 19.68 6.80
N LYS A 134 -22.19 20.40 5.67
CA LYS A 134 -21.97 19.78 4.35
C LYS A 134 -20.56 19.20 4.25
N VAL A 135 -19.55 19.91 4.75
CA VAL A 135 -18.16 19.43 4.78
C VAL A 135 -18.04 18.22 5.71
N GLU A 136 -18.68 18.24 6.87
CA GLU A 136 -18.73 17.10 7.79
C GLU A 136 -19.34 15.86 7.13
N THR A 137 -20.50 16.04 6.49
CA THR A 137 -21.19 14.97 5.76
C THR A 137 -20.31 14.41 4.65
N PHE A 138 -19.66 15.28 3.87
CA PHE A 138 -18.76 14.88 2.80
C PHE A 138 -17.57 14.07 3.33
N VAL A 139 -16.89 14.53 4.40
CA VAL A 139 -15.73 13.82 4.97
C VAL A 139 -16.13 12.44 5.51
N ILE A 140 -17.32 12.30 6.11
CA ILE A 140 -17.84 11.00 6.54
C ILE A 140 -18.07 10.08 5.33
N MET A 141 -18.72 10.57 4.28
CA MET A 141 -18.94 9.81 3.05
C MET A 141 -17.61 9.39 2.40
N TYR A 142 -16.63 10.30 2.37
CA TYR A 142 -15.30 10.05 1.82
C TYR A 142 -14.54 9.00 2.65
N LYS A 143 -14.63 9.05 3.98
CA LYS A 143 -14.07 8.02 4.87
C LYS A 143 -14.67 6.64 4.61
N THR A 144 -16.00 6.56 4.43
CA THR A 144 -16.65 5.30 4.06
C THR A 144 -16.16 4.79 2.70
N HIS A 145 -16.03 5.67 1.71
CA HIS A 145 -15.51 5.33 0.39
C HIS A 145 -14.08 4.76 0.47
N CYS A 146 -13.16 5.44 1.16
CA CYS A 146 -11.79 4.96 1.35
C CYS A 146 -11.75 3.62 2.10
N GLN A 147 -12.62 3.42 3.09
CA GLN A 147 -12.70 2.16 3.82
C GLN A 147 -13.15 1.01 2.91
N CYS A 148 -14.13 1.23 2.02
CA CYS A 148 -14.52 0.23 1.03
C CYS A 148 -13.36 -0.15 0.10
N ILE A 149 -12.57 0.83 -0.36
CA ILE A 149 -11.37 0.55 -1.16
C ILE A 149 -10.38 -0.32 -0.39
N LEU A 150 -10.09 0.01 0.87
CA LEU A 150 -9.20 -0.77 1.72
C LEU A 150 -9.70 -2.20 1.91
N ASP A 151 -10.98 -2.39 2.24
CA ASP A 151 -11.58 -3.70 2.44
C ASP A 151 -11.52 -4.56 1.17
N THR A 152 -11.79 -3.97 0.01
CA THR A 152 -11.69 -4.64 -1.30
C THR A 152 -10.25 -5.03 -1.63
N ALA A 153 -9.28 -4.16 -1.33
CA ALA A 153 -7.86 -4.43 -1.54
C ALA A 153 -7.34 -5.55 -0.61
N ILE A 154 -7.77 -5.60 0.65
CA ILE A 154 -7.45 -6.69 1.59
C ILE A 154 -7.91 -8.05 1.03
N ASN A 155 -9.04 -8.07 0.31
CA ASN A 155 -9.56 -9.27 -0.32
C ASN A 155 -8.92 -9.57 -1.69
N ALA A 156 -7.89 -8.81 -2.10
CA ALA A 156 -7.21 -8.90 -3.39
C ALA A 156 -8.14 -8.72 -4.62
N ASN A 157 -9.29 -8.05 -4.44
CA ASN A 157 -10.26 -7.81 -5.51
C ASN A 157 -10.00 -6.48 -6.23
N PHE A 158 -8.79 -6.30 -6.79
CA PHE A 158 -8.34 -4.99 -7.30
C PHE A 158 -9.21 -4.42 -8.43
N ASP A 159 -9.77 -5.26 -9.29
CA ASP A 159 -10.63 -4.81 -10.41
C ASP A 159 -11.92 -4.11 -9.93
N GLU A 160 -12.40 -4.43 -8.73
CA GLU A 160 -13.60 -3.81 -8.17
C GLU A 160 -13.34 -2.38 -7.68
N ILE A 161 -12.09 -2.06 -7.32
CA ILE A 161 -11.68 -0.72 -6.85
C ILE A 161 -11.97 0.35 -7.90
N LYS A 162 -11.79 0.02 -9.19
CA LYS A 162 -12.16 0.91 -10.31
C LYS A 162 -13.61 1.39 -10.20
N ASN A 163 -14.54 0.48 -9.87
CA ASN A 163 -15.96 0.81 -9.79
C ASN A 163 -16.25 1.68 -8.57
N PHE A 164 -15.62 1.42 -7.43
CA PHE A 164 -15.78 2.27 -6.24
C PHE A 164 -15.30 3.70 -6.51
N LEU A 165 -14.15 3.86 -7.15
CA LEU A 165 -13.62 5.17 -7.53
C LEU A 165 -14.62 5.93 -8.41
N LEU A 166 -15.13 5.29 -9.47
CA LEU A 166 -16.07 5.91 -10.39
C LEU A 166 -17.42 6.26 -9.73
N HIS A 167 -18.01 5.29 -9.02
CA HIS A 167 -19.35 5.45 -8.45
C HIS A 167 -19.41 6.45 -7.30
N PHE A 168 -18.32 6.68 -6.58
CA PHE A 168 -18.31 7.70 -5.53
C PHE A 168 -18.55 9.09 -6.11
N TRP A 169 -17.79 9.47 -7.15
CA TRP A 169 -17.90 10.79 -7.76
C TRP A 169 -19.20 10.96 -8.56
N GLN A 170 -19.64 9.93 -9.27
CA GLN A 170 -20.94 9.93 -9.97
C GLN A 170 -22.14 9.93 -9.02
N GLY A 171 -21.96 9.40 -7.81
CA GLY A 171 -23.01 9.31 -6.79
C GLY A 171 -23.00 10.46 -5.79
N LEU A 172 -22.17 11.49 -6.00
CA LEU A 172 -22.07 12.62 -5.09
C LEU A 172 -23.37 13.47 -5.18
N PRO A 173 -24.07 13.72 -4.06
CA PRO A 173 -25.31 14.50 -4.08
C PRO A 173 -25.11 15.93 -4.62
N ASP A 174 -26.08 16.41 -5.39
CA ASP A 174 -26.00 17.73 -6.05
C ASP A 174 -25.73 18.89 -5.10
N HIS A 175 -26.25 18.83 -3.87
CA HIS A 175 -26.07 19.86 -2.86
C HIS A 175 -24.66 19.89 -2.23
N LEU A 176 -23.84 18.84 -2.46
CA LEU A 176 -22.44 18.73 -2.04
C LEU A 176 -21.46 19.00 -3.20
N LEU A 177 -21.90 18.95 -4.46
CA LEU A 177 -21.04 19.28 -5.61
C LEU A 177 -20.31 20.63 -5.49
N PRO A 178 -20.93 21.73 -5.00
CA PRO A 178 -20.24 23.02 -4.85
C PRO A 178 -19.06 22.99 -3.87
N LEU A 179 -18.94 21.96 -3.02
CA LEU A 179 -17.76 21.81 -2.16
C LEU A 179 -16.49 21.53 -2.99
N MET A 180 -16.64 20.95 -4.20
CA MET A 180 -15.51 20.64 -5.07
C MET A 180 -14.88 21.87 -5.69
N ASP A 181 -15.53 23.05 -5.60
CA ASP A 181 -15.00 24.34 -6.03
C ASP A 181 -14.22 25.06 -4.90
N THR A 182 -14.06 24.41 -3.75
CA THR A 182 -13.31 24.95 -2.60
C THR A 182 -11.94 24.28 -2.50
N GLU A 183 -10.86 25.07 -2.49
CA GLU A 183 -9.48 24.55 -2.38
C GLU A 183 -9.25 23.73 -1.10
N VAL A 184 -9.77 24.21 0.04
CA VAL A 184 -9.65 23.51 1.33
C VAL A 184 -10.23 22.10 1.28
N VAL A 185 -11.35 21.89 0.58
CA VAL A 185 -11.97 20.56 0.45
C VAL A 185 -11.13 19.66 -0.45
N SER A 186 -10.53 20.21 -1.51
CA SER A 186 -9.56 19.48 -2.36
C SER A 186 -8.35 19.01 -1.56
N ASP A 187 -7.82 19.86 -0.68
CA ASP A 187 -6.71 19.50 0.20
C ASP A 187 -7.10 18.39 1.17
N VAL A 188 -8.28 18.49 1.80
CA VAL A 188 -8.83 17.44 2.67
C VAL A 188 -8.92 16.10 1.93
N VAL A 189 -9.42 16.11 0.69
CA VAL A 189 -9.49 14.92 -0.15
C VAL A 189 -8.10 14.31 -0.37
N CYS A 190 -7.09 15.14 -0.66
CA CYS A 190 -5.72 14.69 -0.87
C CYS A 190 -5.08 14.12 0.41
N VAL A 191 -5.39 14.70 1.57
CA VAL A 191 -4.94 14.18 2.87
C VAL A 191 -5.59 12.82 3.15
N CYS A 192 -6.89 12.68 2.90
CA CYS A 192 -7.62 11.42 3.06
C CYS A 192 -7.07 10.32 2.14
N ASP A 193 -6.78 10.63 0.88
CA ASP A 193 -6.13 9.71 -0.05
C ASP A 193 -4.74 9.30 0.42
N SER A 194 -3.96 10.25 0.94
CA SER A 194 -2.63 9.97 1.47
C SER A 194 -2.68 9.01 2.66
N ILE A 195 -3.67 9.17 3.55
CA ILE A 195 -3.94 8.23 4.66
C ILE A 195 -4.30 6.85 4.11
N LEU A 196 -5.25 6.77 3.18
CA LEU A 196 -5.67 5.52 2.55
C LEU A 196 -4.50 4.79 1.90
N TYR A 197 -3.71 5.48 1.08
CA TYR A 197 -2.59 4.90 0.35
C TYR A 197 -1.45 4.46 1.27
N LYS A 198 -1.21 5.18 2.37
CA LYS A 198 -0.27 4.74 3.40
C LYS A 198 -0.72 3.42 4.04
N VAL A 199 -1.99 3.31 4.42
CA VAL A 199 -2.52 2.07 5.02
C VAL A 199 -2.53 0.93 3.99
N LEU A 200 -2.90 1.20 2.73
CA LEU A 200 -2.83 0.20 1.66
C LEU A 200 -1.41 -0.30 1.44
N MET A 201 -0.41 0.57 1.55
CA MET A 201 0.99 0.17 1.45
C MET A 201 1.33 -0.89 2.51
N ASP A 202 1.00 -0.63 3.77
CA ASP A 202 1.29 -1.50 4.91
C ASP A 202 0.49 -2.81 4.90
N VAL A 203 -0.67 -2.81 4.26
CA VAL A 203 -1.57 -3.97 4.15
C VAL A 203 -1.19 -4.85 2.98
N LEU A 204 -0.95 -4.26 1.81
CA LEU A 204 -0.67 -5.01 0.58
C LEU A 204 0.72 -5.62 0.60
N LEU A 205 1.70 -4.95 1.22
CA LEU A 205 3.09 -5.35 1.20
C LEU A 205 3.61 -5.48 2.64
N PRO A 206 4.22 -6.62 3.00
CA PRO A 206 4.72 -6.82 4.33
C PRO A 206 5.92 -5.89 4.56
N SER A 207 5.99 -5.32 5.77
CA SER A 207 7.14 -4.52 6.21
C SER A 207 8.38 -5.38 6.48
N SER A 208 8.19 -6.67 6.69
CA SER A 208 9.28 -7.66 6.72
C SER A 208 9.42 -8.27 5.33
N MET A 209 10.65 -8.62 4.93
CA MET A 209 10.97 -9.25 3.64
C MET A 209 10.38 -10.67 3.49
N GLN A 210 9.25 -10.98 4.13
CA GLN A 210 8.59 -12.28 4.03
C GLN A 210 8.27 -12.64 2.59
N ASP A 211 8.24 -13.94 2.32
CA ASP A 211 7.92 -14.43 0.99
C ASP A 211 6.45 -14.14 0.65
N VAL A 212 6.24 -13.22 -0.29
CA VAL A 212 4.94 -12.92 -0.87
C VAL A 212 4.75 -13.80 -2.12
N PRO A 213 3.59 -14.44 -2.31
CA PRO A 213 3.32 -15.22 -3.52
C PRO A 213 3.48 -14.38 -4.79
N GLU A 214 4.17 -14.92 -5.81
CA GLU A 214 4.42 -14.21 -7.07
C GLU A 214 3.15 -13.74 -7.77
N GLY A 215 2.08 -14.54 -7.74
CA GLY A 215 0.77 -14.16 -8.31
C GLY A 215 0.20 -12.91 -7.64
N LEU A 216 0.27 -12.83 -6.31
CA LEU A 216 -0.20 -11.66 -5.57
C LEU A 216 0.66 -10.43 -5.85
N LEU A 217 1.98 -10.58 -5.96
CA LEU A 217 2.87 -9.48 -6.36
C LEU A 217 2.56 -8.98 -7.79
N ALA A 218 2.25 -9.90 -8.72
CA ALA A 218 1.84 -9.54 -10.07
C ALA A 218 0.52 -8.76 -10.08
N ASP A 219 -0.46 -9.19 -9.29
CA ASP A 219 -1.75 -8.51 -9.15
C ASP A 219 -1.59 -7.12 -8.53
N ILE A 220 -0.79 -6.97 -7.47
CA ILE A 220 -0.49 -5.68 -6.84
C ILE A 220 0.22 -4.73 -7.83
N ARG A 221 1.17 -5.24 -8.61
CA ARG A 221 1.85 -4.45 -9.66
C ARG A 221 0.89 -4.03 -10.77
N SER A 222 -0.03 -4.91 -11.16
CA SER A 222 -1.09 -4.60 -12.13
C SER A 222 -2.00 -3.50 -11.58
N PHE A 223 -2.46 -3.63 -10.34
CA PHE A 223 -3.25 -2.62 -9.65
C PHE A 223 -2.56 -1.24 -9.65
N ALA A 224 -1.29 -1.16 -9.23
CA ALA A 224 -0.54 0.09 -9.20
C ALA A 224 -0.30 0.70 -10.59
N ARG A 225 -0.33 -0.10 -11.67
CA ARG A 225 -0.21 0.39 -13.04
C ARG A 225 -1.51 1.05 -13.52
N HIS A 226 -2.66 0.48 -13.16
CA HIS A 226 -3.96 0.93 -13.64
C HIS A 226 -4.61 2.01 -12.76
N LEU A 227 -4.24 2.11 -11.48
CA LEU A 227 -4.87 3.02 -10.52
C LEU A 227 -4.88 4.48 -10.99
N GLU A 228 -3.79 4.97 -11.59
CA GLU A 228 -3.72 6.34 -12.12
C GLU A 228 -4.79 6.59 -13.19
N VAL A 229 -4.95 5.64 -14.12
CA VAL A 229 -5.95 5.73 -15.21
C VAL A 229 -7.36 5.66 -14.64
N TRP A 230 -7.59 4.80 -13.64
CA TRP A 230 -8.90 4.68 -12.99
C TRP A 230 -9.31 5.95 -12.25
N VAL A 231 -8.38 6.58 -11.53
CA VAL A 231 -8.65 7.85 -10.86
C VAL A 231 -8.87 8.96 -11.88
N ALA A 232 -8.06 9.03 -12.94
CA ALA A 232 -8.23 10.03 -13.99
C ALA A 232 -9.62 9.96 -14.65
N SER A 233 -10.12 8.74 -14.92
CA SER A 233 -11.47 8.53 -15.46
C SER A 233 -12.57 8.80 -14.43
N ALA A 234 -12.35 8.47 -13.16
CA ALA A 234 -13.34 8.69 -12.11
C ALA A 234 -13.54 10.18 -11.77
N THR A 235 -12.53 11.01 -12.00
CA THR A 235 -12.56 12.45 -11.72
C THR A 235 -12.63 13.30 -12.99
N GLU A 236 -13.10 12.73 -14.11
CA GLU A 236 -13.16 13.43 -15.40
C GLU A 236 -14.07 14.67 -15.36
N GLU A 237 -15.19 14.57 -14.65
CA GLU A 237 -16.20 15.64 -14.50
C GLU A 237 -15.90 16.62 -13.36
N LEU A 238 -14.79 16.45 -12.63
CA LEU A 238 -14.43 17.33 -11.51
C LEU A 238 -13.57 18.51 -11.99
N PRO A 239 -13.48 19.60 -11.20
CA PRO A 239 -12.57 20.69 -11.49
C PRO A 239 -11.12 20.20 -11.68
N GLU A 240 -10.44 20.75 -12.68
CA GLU A 240 -9.11 20.26 -13.11
C GLU A 240 -8.08 20.32 -11.99
N TYR A 241 -8.15 21.31 -11.09
CA TYR A 241 -7.23 21.41 -9.96
C TYR A 241 -7.38 20.24 -8.97
N VAL A 242 -8.61 19.77 -8.71
CA VAL A 242 -8.88 18.60 -7.84
C VAL A 242 -8.33 17.35 -8.49
N LYS A 243 -8.61 17.16 -9.79
CA LYS A 243 -8.11 16.04 -10.58
C LYS A 243 -6.58 15.99 -10.57
N LEU A 244 -5.91 17.10 -10.87
CA LEU A 244 -4.45 17.18 -10.87
C LEU A 244 -3.87 16.89 -9.48
N ALA A 245 -4.45 17.46 -8.42
CA ALA A 245 -4.00 17.21 -7.05
C ALA A 245 -4.08 15.72 -6.68
N LYS A 246 -5.22 15.07 -6.96
CA LYS A 246 -5.40 13.62 -6.71
C LYS A 246 -4.44 12.77 -7.53
N LEU A 247 -4.25 13.09 -8.81
CA LEU A 247 -3.31 12.36 -9.68
C LEU A 247 -1.87 12.44 -9.18
N GLN A 248 -1.45 13.57 -8.59
CA GLN A 248 -0.12 13.66 -7.97
C GLN A 248 0.04 12.69 -6.80
N ILE A 249 -0.96 12.60 -5.92
CA ILE A 249 -0.93 11.68 -4.78
C ILE A 249 -0.92 10.21 -5.25
N VAL A 250 -1.77 9.87 -6.22
CA VAL A 250 -1.85 8.52 -6.81
C VAL A 250 -0.54 8.11 -7.47
N ARG A 251 0.09 9.01 -8.23
CA ARG A 251 1.39 8.75 -8.88
C ARG A 251 2.47 8.41 -7.86
N ARG A 252 2.55 9.16 -6.76
CA ARG A 252 3.50 8.91 -5.67
C ARG A 252 3.26 7.53 -5.06
N PHE A 253 2.01 7.19 -4.75
CA PHE A 253 1.66 5.87 -4.22
C PHE A 253 1.99 4.74 -5.19
N ALA A 254 1.61 4.87 -6.47
CA ALA A 254 1.90 3.86 -7.50
C ALA A 254 3.40 3.64 -7.67
N GLN A 255 4.21 4.71 -7.61
CA GLN A 255 5.66 4.60 -7.60
C GLN A 255 6.16 3.87 -6.36
N SER A 256 5.63 4.15 -5.17
CA SER A 256 6.03 3.46 -3.93
C SER A 256 5.71 1.97 -3.95
N ILE A 257 4.54 1.56 -4.45
CA ILE A 257 4.20 0.15 -4.63
C ILE A 257 5.16 -0.53 -5.63
N ARG A 258 5.47 0.12 -6.77
CA ARG A 258 6.42 -0.42 -7.75
C ARG A 258 7.80 -0.62 -7.15
N ARG A 259 8.27 0.36 -6.34
CA ARG A 259 9.53 0.27 -5.62
C ARG A 259 9.52 -0.92 -4.66
N GLN A 260 8.60 -0.95 -3.70
CA GLN A 260 8.56 -2.01 -2.70
C GLN A 260 8.37 -3.41 -3.30
N THR A 261 7.51 -3.56 -4.31
CA THR A 261 7.34 -4.86 -4.99
C THR A 261 8.58 -5.29 -5.76
N SER A 262 9.39 -4.35 -6.28
CA SER A 262 10.66 -4.66 -6.92
C SER A 262 11.70 -5.09 -5.89
N PHE A 263 11.76 -4.39 -4.75
CA PHE A 263 12.61 -4.74 -3.62
C PHE A 263 12.30 -6.13 -3.07
N LEU A 264 11.03 -6.44 -2.80
CA LEU A 264 10.62 -7.75 -2.28
C LEU A 264 11.00 -8.88 -3.25
N HIS A 265 10.74 -8.71 -4.54
CA HIS A 265 11.13 -9.70 -5.55
C HIS A 265 12.64 -9.90 -5.61
N LEU A 266 13.41 -8.81 -5.51
CA LEU A 266 14.86 -8.88 -5.46
C LEU A 266 15.35 -9.65 -4.22
N ALA A 267 14.81 -9.34 -3.04
CA ALA A 267 15.12 -10.05 -1.80
C ALA A 267 14.80 -11.56 -1.91
N GLN A 268 13.65 -11.90 -2.48
CA GLN A 268 13.25 -13.30 -2.73
C GLN A 268 14.18 -14.01 -3.71
N THR A 269 14.61 -13.32 -4.77
CA THR A 269 15.56 -13.87 -5.77
C THR A 269 16.97 -14.00 -5.20
N ALA A 270 17.35 -13.14 -4.25
CA ALA A 270 18.65 -13.15 -3.57
C ALA A 270 18.82 -14.35 -2.64
N ARG A 271 17.77 -14.68 -1.88
CA ARG A 271 17.82 -15.65 -0.77
C ARG A 271 18.45 -16.99 -1.14
N PRO A 272 18.06 -17.66 -2.24
CA PRO A 272 18.67 -18.93 -2.62
C PRO A 272 20.17 -18.83 -2.90
N VAL A 273 20.64 -17.67 -3.40
CA VAL A 273 22.06 -17.42 -3.71
C VAL A 273 22.86 -17.25 -2.44
N LEU A 274 22.37 -16.41 -1.54
CA LEU A 274 23.04 -16.14 -0.26
C LEU A 274 23.06 -17.38 0.64
N ASN A 275 22.20 -18.36 0.38
CA ASN A 275 22.21 -19.66 1.07
C ASN A 275 23.15 -20.70 0.40
N SER A 276 23.77 -20.39 -0.74
CA SER A 276 24.67 -21.29 -1.47
C SER A 276 26.13 -20.89 -1.27
N ALA A 277 26.84 -21.64 -0.42
CA ALA A 277 28.25 -21.39 -0.12
C ALA A 277 29.16 -21.40 -1.37
N GLU A 278 28.88 -22.29 -2.33
CA GLU A 278 29.62 -22.40 -3.58
C GLU A 278 29.48 -21.14 -4.45
N LEU A 279 28.26 -20.60 -4.57
CA LEU A 279 28.01 -19.38 -5.34
C LEU A 279 28.64 -18.16 -4.65
N LEU A 280 28.61 -18.11 -3.32
CA LEU A 280 29.24 -17.03 -2.55
C LEU A 280 30.76 -17.04 -2.69
N GLU A 281 31.41 -18.20 -2.59
CA GLU A 281 32.85 -18.34 -2.78
C GLU A 281 33.27 -17.88 -4.19
N GLN A 282 32.49 -18.27 -5.20
CA GLN A 282 32.70 -17.80 -6.56
C GLN A 282 32.53 -16.28 -6.69
N MET A 283 31.51 -15.69 -6.05
CA MET A 283 31.30 -14.24 -6.04
C MET A 283 32.47 -13.50 -5.39
N ILE A 284 33.03 -14.01 -4.28
CA ILE A 284 34.20 -13.43 -3.61
C ILE A 284 35.42 -13.48 -4.54
N CYS A 285 35.70 -14.62 -5.17
CA CYS A 285 36.79 -14.75 -6.14
C CYS A 285 36.63 -13.81 -7.35
N ASP A 286 35.40 -13.57 -7.79
CA ASP A 286 35.14 -12.63 -8.89
C ASP A 286 35.30 -11.18 -8.44
N LEU A 287 34.95 -10.82 -7.20
CA LEU A 287 35.21 -9.51 -6.61
C LEU A 287 36.71 -9.23 -6.48
N ASP A 288 37.52 -10.23 -6.09
CA ASP A 288 38.99 -10.12 -6.06
C ASP A 288 39.59 -9.74 -7.40
N LYS A 289 39.03 -10.25 -8.50
CA LYS A 289 39.50 -9.88 -9.85
C LYS A 289 39.15 -8.43 -10.18
N VAL A 290 38.03 -7.92 -9.67
CA VAL A 290 37.61 -6.52 -9.87
C VAL A 290 38.52 -5.57 -9.10
N ASP A 291 38.80 -5.85 -7.82
CA ASP A 291 39.65 -5.03 -6.96
C ASP A 291 41.10 -4.96 -7.49
N ASN A 292 41.62 -6.06 -8.04
CA ASN A 292 42.95 -6.05 -8.65
C ASN A 292 43.00 -5.27 -9.99
N SER A 293 41.88 -5.19 -10.71
CA SER A 293 41.78 -4.42 -11.96
C SER A 293 41.56 -2.91 -11.73
N SER A 294 40.96 -2.53 -10.61
CA SER A 294 40.72 -1.12 -10.23
C SER A 294 42.00 -0.42 -9.80
N ALA A 295 42.90 -1.12 -9.09
CA ALA A 295 44.23 -0.61 -8.73
C ALA A 295 45.08 -0.23 -9.96
N GLY A 296 44.86 -0.87 -11.12
CA GLY A 296 45.57 -0.57 -12.37
C GLY A 296 44.92 0.52 -13.25
N SER A 297 43.61 0.76 -13.11
CA SER A 297 42.83 1.51 -14.12
C SER A 297 42.49 2.96 -13.72
N GLN A 298 42.71 3.36 -12.46
CA GLN A 298 42.42 4.71 -11.97
C GLN A 298 43.49 5.77 -12.28
N THR A 299 44.55 5.42 -13.02
CA THR A 299 45.61 6.38 -13.40
C THR A 299 45.31 7.21 -14.66
N LEU A 300 44.17 7.01 -15.34
CA LEU A 300 43.94 7.58 -16.67
C LEU A 300 42.80 8.60 -16.81
N TYR A 301 41.89 8.74 -15.83
CA TYR A 301 40.78 9.71 -15.95
C TYR A 301 40.72 10.80 -14.87
N ASP A 302 41.60 10.77 -13.86
CA ASP A 302 41.62 11.78 -12.79
C ASP A 302 42.81 12.75 -12.87
N LYS A 303 43.52 12.79 -14.00
CA LYS A 303 44.48 13.87 -14.30
C LYS A 303 43.76 15.08 -14.90
N THR A 304 42.79 15.62 -14.18
CA THR A 304 42.47 17.05 -14.28
C THR A 304 42.88 17.68 -12.97
N GLU A 305 43.96 18.44 -13.06
CA GLU A 305 44.59 19.26 -12.03
C GLU A 305 43.58 19.80 -11.00
N ASN A 306 43.52 19.16 -9.84
CA ASN A 306 43.30 19.78 -8.53
C ASN A 306 43.46 18.69 -7.46
N GLU A 307 44.67 18.61 -6.91
CA GLU A 307 44.94 17.90 -5.66
C GLU A 307 44.17 18.58 -4.53
N THR A 308 42.91 18.21 -4.36
CA THR A 308 42.15 18.44 -3.13
C THR A 308 42.05 17.13 -2.37
N ASP A 309 42.28 17.19 -1.06
CA ASP A 309 42.20 16.14 -0.03
C ASP A 309 40.94 15.22 -0.17
N GLU A 310 39.90 15.72 -0.83
CA GLU A 310 38.67 14.98 -1.17
C GLU A 310 38.86 13.79 -2.14
N GLY A 311 39.91 13.76 -2.97
CA GLY A 311 40.15 12.66 -3.92
C GLY A 311 40.62 11.38 -3.23
N LEU A 312 41.48 11.54 -2.21
CA LEU A 312 42.00 10.44 -1.38
C LEU A 312 40.92 9.89 -0.45
N ASP A 313 40.08 10.76 0.12
CA ASP A 313 38.94 10.36 0.94
C ASP A 313 37.93 9.54 0.12
N ARG A 314 37.68 9.93 -1.16
CA ARG A 314 36.80 9.20 -2.08
C ARG A 314 37.31 7.81 -2.46
N GLU A 315 38.61 7.63 -2.70
CA GLU A 315 39.17 6.30 -2.98
C GLU A 315 39.11 5.39 -1.75
N CYS A 316 39.36 5.93 -0.56
CA CYS A 316 39.28 5.21 0.70
C CYS A 316 37.86 4.71 0.99
N GLU A 317 36.83 5.55 0.73
CA GLU A 317 35.43 5.17 0.89
C GLU A 317 35.03 3.98 0.02
N HIS A 318 35.47 3.94 -1.24
CA HIS A 318 35.15 2.83 -2.15
C HIS A 318 35.74 1.50 -1.69
N VAL A 319 36.96 1.52 -1.14
CA VAL A 319 37.64 0.34 -0.61
C VAL A 319 36.90 -0.19 0.62
N VAL A 320 36.53 0.69 1.56
CA VAL A 320 35.79 0.32 2.77
C VAL A 320 34.44 -0.33 2.42
N PHE A 321 33.68 0.21 1.46
CA PHE A 321 32.41 -0.40 1.05
C PHE A 321 32.58 -1.81 0.46
N MET A 322 33.64 -2.01 -0.33
CA MET A 322 33.93 -3.30 -0.95
C MET A 322 34.38 -4.33 0.07
N GLU A 323 35.18 -3.91 1.07
CA GLU A 323 35.58 -4.74 2.21
C GLU A 323 34.38 -5.16 3.06
N GLU A 324 33.52 -4.22 3.47
CA GLU A 324 32.32 -4.52 4.25
C GLU A 324 31.36 -5.46 3.49
N PHE A 325 31.17 -5.22 2.18
CA PHE A 325 30.35 -6.10 1.34
C PHE A 325 30.94 -7.51 1.22
N ARG A 326 32.27 -7.62 1.12
CA ARG A 326 32.98 -8.90 1.09
C ARG A 326 32.86 -9.64 2.41
N GLU A 327 32.95 -8.97 3.55
CA GLU A 327 32.74 -9.58 4.86
C GLU A 327 31.34 -10.17 4.98
N LEU A 328 30.31 -9.47 4.48
CA LEU A 328 28.94 -9.98 4.49
C LEU A 328 28.78 -11.26 3.66
N LEU A 329 29.45 -11.34 2.50
CA LEU A 329 29.47 -12.53 1.65
C LEU A 329 30.22 -13.69 2.32
N ALA A 330 31.39 -13.41 2.90
CA ALA A 330 32.22 -14.41 3.58
C ALA A 330 31.51 -15.03 4.79
N ASN A 331 30.73 -14.22 5.51
CA ASN A 331 29.96 -14.66 6.67
C ASN A 331 28.64 -15.38 6.31
N GLN A 332 28.32 -15.56 5.02
CA GLN A 332 27.05 -16.13 4.53
C GLN A 332 25.83 -15.45 5.17
N SER A 333 25.89 -14.12 5.26
CA SER A 333 24.87 -13.32 5.93
C SER A 333 23.52 -13.44 5.21
N CYS A 334 22.41 -13.35 5.94
CA CYS A 334 21.08 -13.33 5.33
C CYS A 334 20.78 -11.95 4.71
N VAL A 335 19.76 -11.87 3.83
CA VAL A 335 19.38 -10.63 3.13
C VAL A 335 19.14 -9.47 4.11
N GLU A 336 18.56 -9.77 5.28
CA GLU A 336 18.26 -8.80 6.32
C GLU A 336 19.53 -8.09 6.84
N SER A 337 20.65 -8.80 6.97
CA SER A 337 21.94 -8.21 7.35
C SER A 337 22.50 -7.25 6.29
N TYR A 338 22.30 -7.56 5.00
CA TYR A 338 22.67 -6.63 3.92
C TYR A 338 21.84 -5.36 4.00
N VAL A 339 20.53 -5.48 4.25
CA VAL A 339 19.65 -4.30 4.37
C VAL A 339 20.03 -3.44 5.57
N GLU A 340 20.31 -4.06 6.72
CA GLU A 340 20.79 -3.34 7.91
C GLU A 340 22.13 -2.62 7.66
N TRP A 341 23.05 -3.26 6.94
CA TRP A 341 24.30 -2.63 6.51
C TRP A 341 24.02 -1.40 5.62
N LEU A 342 23.15 -1.54 4.63
CA LEU A 342 22.76 -0.41 3.77
C LEU A 342 22.08 0.72 4.54
N ASP A 343 21.22 0.39 5.51
CA ASP A 343 20.59 1.37 6.41
C ASP A 343 21.65 2.16 7.18
N LYS A 344 22.63 1.46 7.80
CA LYS A 344 23.73 2.09 8.52
C LYS A 344 24.59 2.96 7.62
N THR A 345 24.89 2.49 6.41
CA THR A 345 25.63 3.27 5.41
C THR A 345 24.90 4.58 5.08
N VAL A 346 23.60 4.52 4.79
CA VAL A 346 22.81 5.71 4.46
C VAL A 346 22.70 6.67 5.65
N GLU A 347 22.45 6.13 6.84
CA GLU A 347 22.38 6.92 8.08
C GLU A 347 23.69 7.68 8.31
N GLN A 348 24.83 7.01 8.25
CA GLN A 348 26.13 7.63 8.51
C GLN A 348 26.55 8.60 7.40
N LYS A 349 26.45 8.16 6.13
CA LYS A 349 27.06 8.87 4.99
C LYS A 349 26.17 9.96 4.38
N VAL A 350 24.87 9.88 4.62
CA VAL A 350 23.89 10.85 4.11
C VAL A 350 23.26 11.61 5.26
N ILE A 351 22.61 10.94 6.20
CA ILE A 351 21.77 11.60 7.21
C ILE A 351 22.64 12.34 8.23
N GLN A 352 23.54 11.64 8.92
CA GLN A 352 24.43 12.21 9.93
C GLN A 352 25.39 13.24 9.32
N SER A 353 25.95 12.94 8.14
CA SER A 353 26.77 13.89 7.40
C SER A 353 26.01 15.19 7.07
N CYS A 354 24.71 15.14 6.72
CA CYS A 354 23.92 16.37 6.50
C CYS A 354 23.71 17.16 7.80
N VAL A 355 23.51 16.48 8.93
CA VAL A 355 23.36 17.11 10.25
C VAL A 355 24.65 17.83 10.66
N GLU A 356 25.81 17.22 10.39
CA GLU A 356 27.12 17.77 10.76
C GLU A 356 27.61 18.87 9.80
N SER A 357 27.32 18.75 8.50
CA SER A 357 27.79 19.70 7.46
C SER A 357 26.82 20.82 7.12
N GLY A 358 25.56 20.76 7.58
CA GLY A 358 24.51 21.73 7.26
C GLY A 358 24.07 21.73 5.79
N LEU A 359 24.49 20.72 5.00
CA LEU A 359 24.12 20.59 3.59
C LEU A 359 22.65 20.16 3.43
N GLU A 360 22.00 20.64 2.37
CA GLU A 360 20.65 20.18 2.02
C GLU A 360 20.65 18.67 1.71
N PHE A 361 19.82 17.92 2.44
CA PHE A 361 19.65 16.46 2.29
C PHE A 361 19.51 16.02 0.83
N LYS A 362 18.76 16.79 0.03
CA LYS A 362 18.51 16.49 -1.38
C LYS A 362 19.79 16.44 -2.20
N ASN A 363 20.71 17.38 -2.00
CA ASN A 363 21.94 17.45 -2.78
C ASN A 363 22.89 16.31 -2.38
N ARG A 364 23.00 16.04 -1.08
CA ARG A 364 23.84 14.93 -0.58
C ARG A 364 23.31 13.56 -0.99
N ALA A 365 22.00 13.35 -0.91
CA ALA A 365 21.37 12.11 -1.35
C ALA A 365 21.55 11.89 -2.86
N GLN A 366 21.46 12.94 -3.69
CA GLN A 366 21.73 12.85 -5.12
C GLN A 366 23.17 12.46 -5.42
N GLU A 367 24.13 13.09 -4.74
CA GLU A 367 25.55 12.78 -4.90
C GLU A 367 25.85 11.34 -4.48
N PHE A 368 25.37 10.93 -3.31
CA PHE A 368 25.54 9.55 -2.82
C PHE A 368 24.92 8.53 -3.79
N LEU A 369 23.70 8.78 -4.28
CA LEU A 369 23.06 7.91 -5.26
C LEU A 369 23.82 7.82 -6.59
N LEU A 370 24.41 8.93 -7.05
CA LEU A 370 25.24 8.94 -8.25
C LEU A 370 26.46 8.04 -8.05
N ARG A 371 27.18 8.20 -6.93
CA ARG A 371 28.35 7.41 -6.55
C ARG A 371 28.00 5.92 -6.42
N TRP A 372 26.92 5.61 -5.72
CA TRP A 372 26.42 4.23 -5.59
C TRP A 372 26.06 3.61 -6.94
N SER A 373 25.41 4.40 -7.82
CA SER A 373 25.05 3.93 -9.16
C SER A 373 26.27 3.64 -10.03
N PHE A 374 27.36 4.40 -9.86
CA PHE A 374 28.62 4.20 -10.54
C PHE A 374 29.34 2.95 -10.03
N LEU A 375 29.44 2.77 -8.71
CA LEU A 375 29.99 1.57 -8.10
C LEU A 375 29.23 0.31 -8.56
N GLY A 376 27.90 0.34 -8.47
CA GLY A 376 27.06 -0.76 -8.95
C GLY A 376 27.19 -1.01 -10.46
N ALA A 377 27.37 0.03 -11.28
CA ALA A 377 27.61 -0.13 -12.71
C ALA A 377 28.97 -0.78 -13.02
N ARG A 378 30.03 -0.37 -12.31
CA ARG A 378 31.37 -0.95 -12.45
C ARG A 378 31.40 -2.42 -12.03
N LEU A 379 30.78 -2.75 -10.91
CA LEU A 379 30.62 -4.12 -10.45
C LEU A 379 29.93 -4.97 -11.51
N MET A 380 28.76 -4.52 -11.98
CA MET A 380 28.02 -5.22 -13.04
C MET A 380 28.83 -5.39 -14.32
N HIS A 381 29.51 -4.34 -14.79
CA HIS A 381 30.34 -4.39 -15.99
C HIS A 381 31.48 -5.39 -15.87
N SER A 382 32.20 -5.38 -14.74
CA SER A 382 33.29 -6.32 -14.48
C SER A 382 32.80 -7.77 -14.38
N LEU A 383 31.66 -7.98 -13.73
CA LEU A 383 31.01 -9.29 -13.63
C LEU A 383 30.48 -9.78 -15.00
N THR A 384 30.09 -8.85 -15.89
CA THR A 384 29.73 -9.17 -17.29
C THR A 384 30.95 -9.64 -18.07
N LEU A 385 32.07 -8.90 -17.97
CA LEU A 385 33.28 -9.14 -18.74
C LEU A 385 33.99 -10.44 -18.33
N ASN A 386 33.91 -10.80 -17.05
CA ASN A 386 34.52 -12.02 -16.52
C ASN A 386 33.67 -13.27 -16.81
N ALA A 387 32.57 -13.16 -17.57
CA ALA A 387 31.66 -14.26 -17.91
C ALA A 387 31.24 -15.08 -16.67
N SER A 388 31.06 -14.40 -15.54
CA SER A 388 30.73 -15.05 -14.26
C SER A 388 29.37 -15.74 -14.37
N SER A 389 29.28 -17.00 -13.95
CA SER A 389 28.00 -17.72 -13.85
C SER A 389 27.02 -17.06 -12.87
N CYS A 390 27.49 -16.12 -12.03
CA CYS A 390 26.68 -15.32 -11.11
C CYS A 390 26.15 -14.00 -11.71
N PHE A 391 26.29 -13.79 -13.03
CA PHE A 391 25.97 -12.52 -13.72
C PHE A 391 24.57 -11.94 -13.46
N GLY A 392 23.55 -12.79 -13.30
CA GLY A 392 22.19 -12.33 -13.00
C GLY A 392 21.97 -11.90 -11.54
N MET A 393 22.89 -12.23 -10.63
CA MET A 393 22.61 -12.32 -9.19
C MET A 393 23.51 -11.43 -8.33
N SER A 394 24.70 -11.06 -8.81
CA SER A 394 25.55 -10.02 -8.23
C SER A 394 25.03 -8.59 -8.48
N ALA A 395 23.89 -8.45 -9.18
CA ALA A 395 23.16 -7.19 -9.36
C ALA A 395 22.48 -6.68 -8.07
N LEU A 396 22.44 -7.46 -6.99
CA LEU A 396 21.74 -7.16 -5.74
C LEU A 396 21.94 -5.75 -5.14
N PRO A 397 23.16 -5.18 -5.09
CA PRO A 397 23.37 -3.88 -4.44
C PRO A 397 22.69 -2.71 -5.17
N ARG A 398 22.53 -2.80 -6.49
CA ARG A 398 22.11 -1.66 -7.32
C ARG A 398 20.60 -1.40 -7.24
N PRO A 399 19.69 -2.39 -7.39
CA PRO A 399 18.28 -2.18 -7.19
C PRO A 399 17.89 -2.17 -5.69
N CYS A 400 18.57 -2.88 -4.78
CA CYS A 400 18.27 -2.76 -3.35
C CYS A 400 18.39 -1.31 -2.86
N LEU A 401 19.48 -0.62 -3.19
CA LEU A 401 19.73 0.72 -2.65
C LEU A 401 19.01 1.84 -3.39
N ILE A 402 18.85 1.74 -4.71
CA ILE A 402 18.04 2.69 -5.50
C ILE A 402 16.57 2.66 -5.06
N THR A 403 16.10 1.51 -4.59
CA THR A 403 14.72 1.35 -4.10
C THR A 403 14.56 1.80 -2.65
N HIS A 404 15.63 1.73 -1.85
CA HIS A 404 15.62 2.07 -0.43
C HIS A 404 15.82 3.58 -0.15
N MET A 405 16.57 4.28 -1.01
CA MET A 405 16.91 5.70 -0.86
C MET A 405 15.96 6.70 -1.56
N LYS A 406 14.90 6.24 -2.24
CA LYS A 406 13.90 7.08 -2.93
C LYS A 406 12.49 6.71 -2.50
#